data_AF-A0A327J7M0-F1
#
_entry.id   AF-A0A327J7M0-F1
#
_cell.length_a   1.000
_cell.length_b   1.000
_cell.length_c   1.000
_cell.angle_alpha   90.00
_cell.angle_beta   90.00
_cell.angle_gamma   90.00
#
_symmetry.space_group_name_H-M   'P 1'
#
loop_
_entity.id
_entity.type
_entity.pdbx_description
1 polymer ?
#
loop_
_entity_poly.entity_id
_entity_poly.type
_entity_poly.pdbx_seq_one_letter_code
_entity_poly.pdbx_strand_id
1 'polypeptide(L)'
;MENDCSKISDLLAFYINDELNEDVRKTVENHLKECSFCRERAENISSSITPQFEALSAYIDNELDDKENLKLKKNIISNPAMRKELEKLYALKKVLKNSFKRKENEIKEDYTKLIFRELDLIEEVYGRNYFPQVAAIFSAIFLGLFFATFIIFGI
;
A
#
# COMPACT_ATOMS: atom_id res chain seq x y z
N MET A 1 -10.01 -30.57 30.28
CA MET A 1 -8.78 -29.75 30.19
C MET A 1 -8.38 -29.42 28.75
N GLU A 2 -9.01 -29.99 27.72
CA GLU A 2 -8.67 -29.69 26.30
C GLU A 2 -9.32 -28.39 25.76
N ASN A 3 -10.49 -28.02 26.29
CA ASN A 3 -11.26 -26.83 25.84
C ASN A 3 -10.68 -25.47 26.25
N ASP A 4 -9.84 -25.41 27.29
CA ASP A 4 -9.20 -24.15 27.70
C ASP A 4 -7.90 -23.89 26.94
N CYS A 5 -7.10 -24.92 26.65
CA CYS A 5 -5.85 -24.76 25.90
C CYS A 5 -6.08 -24.21 24.48
N SER A 6 -7.17 -24.59 23.81
CA SER A 6 -7.52 -24.05 22.49
C SER A 6 -7.81 -22.55 22.55
N LYS A 7 -8.63 -22.12 23.52
CA LYS A 7 -8.96 -20.71 23.72
C LYS A 7 -7.71 -19.89 24.07
N ILE A 8 -6.86 -20.43 24.95
CA ILE A 8 -5.62 -19.76 25.35
C ILE A 8 -4.65 -19.68 24.17
N SER A 9 -4.54 -20.74 23.36
CA SER A 9 -3.68 -20.76 22.16
C SER A 9 -4.00 -19.61 21.20
N ASP A 10 -5.29 -19.30 20.99
CA ASP A 10 -5.72 -18.22 20.11
C ASP A 10 -5.37 -16.83 20.67
N LEU A 11 -5.26 -16.73 22.00
CA LEU A 11 -4.92 -15.49 22.72
C LEU A 11 -3.41 -15.26 22.88
N LEU A 12 -2.57 -16.26 22.61
CA LEU A 12 -1.12 -16.17 22.85
C LEU A 12 -0.44 -15.07 22.03
N ALA A 13 -0.84 -14.87 20.78
CA ALA A 13 -0.27 -13.83 19.93
C ALA A 13 -0.54 -12.42 20.50
N PHE A 14 -1.79 -12.16 20.90
CA PHE A 14 -2.19 -10.91 21.54
C PHE A 14 -1.54 -10.73 22.92
N TYR A 15 -1.36 -11.81 23.68
CA TYR A 15 -0.65 -11.78 24.96
C TYR A 15 0.82 -11.36 24.78
N ILE A 16 1.51 -11.92 23.78
CA ILE A 16 2.93 -11.63 23.51
C ILE A 16 3.12 -10.17 23.05
N ASN A 17 2.16 -9.63 22.31
CA ASN A 17 2.18 -8.25 21.82
C ASN A 17 1.67 -7.22 22.85
N ASP A 18 1.33 -7.66 24.06
CA ASP A 18 0.75 -6.82 25.13
C ASP A 18 -0.60 -6.17 24.79
N GLU A 19 -1.36 -6.78 23.87
CA GLU A 19 -2.63 -6.26 23.33
C GLU A 19 -3.87 -6.76 24.08
N LEU A 20 -3.69 -7.53 25.16
CA LEU A 20 -4.80 -8.04 25.97
C LEU A 20 -5.22 -7.05 27.06
N ASN A 21 -6.51 -7.09 27.41
CA ASN A 21 -7.01 -6.41 28.60
C ASN A 21 -6.50 -7.13 29.88
N GLU A 22 -6.54 -6.42 31.01
CA GLU A 22 -5.99 -6.91 32.28
C GLU A 22 -6.64 -8.23 32.78
N ASP A 23 -7.95 -8.37 32.60
CA ASP A 23 -8.68 -9.55 33.10
C ASP A 23 -8.38 -10.81 32.29
N VAL A 24 -8.29 -10.69 30.96
CA VAL A 24 -7.92 -11.79 30.06
C VAL A 24 -6.44 -12.10 30.20
N ARG A 25 -5.57 -11.10 30.36
CA ARG A 25 -4.14 -11.28 30.62
C ARG A 25 -3.90 -12.15 31.85
N LYS A 26 -4.53 -11.85 32.99
CA LYS A 26 -4.43 -12.67 34.22
C LYS A 26 -4.89 -14.11 34.00
N THR A 27 -5.93 -14.30 33.20
CA THR A 27 -6.43 -15.64 32.87
C THR A 27 -5.41 -16.44 32.07
N VAL A 28 -4.78 -15.81 31.07
CA VAL A 28 -3.69 -16.41 30.28
C VAL A 28 -2.47 -16.71 31.15
N GLU A 29 -2.03 -15.78 32.00
CA GLU A 29 -0.89 -15.97 32.89
C GLU A 29 -1.09 -17.13 33.88
N ASN A 30 -2.28 -17.25 34.47
CA ASN A 30 -2.60 -18.35 35.38
C ASN A 30 -2.57 -19.69 34.64
N HIS A 31 -3.10 -19.74 33.42
CA HIS A 31 -3.03 -20.94 32.59
C HIS A 31 -1.59 -21.31 32.21
N LEU A 32 -0.74 -20.34 31.86
CA LEU A 32 0.66 -20.57 31.50
C LEU A 32 1.49 -21.10 32.69
N LYS A 33 1.11 -20.79 33.94
CA LYS A 33 1.73 -21.37 35.15
C LYS A 33 1.42 -22.86 35.31
N GLU A 34 0.21 -23.28 34.92
CA GLU A 34 -0.28 -24.65 35.11
C GLU A 34 -0.02 -25.55 33.89
N CYS A 35 0.04 -24.99 32.68
CA CYS A 35 0.13 -25.73 31.43
C CYS A 35 1.50 -25.57 30.75
N SER A 36 2.32 -26.63 30.75
CA SER A 36 3.62 -26.67 30.07
C SER A 36 3.50 -26.55 28.55
N PHE A 37 2.47 -27.15 27.95
CA PHE A 37 2.24 -27.13 26.51
C PHE A 37 1.99 -25.71 25.99
N CYS A 38 1.08 -24.95 26.63
CA CYS A 38 0.80 -23.57 26.23
C CYS A 38 1.99 -22.64 26.50
N ARG A 39 2.81 -22.93 27.53
CA ARG A 39 4.06 -22.19 27.80
C ARG A 39 5.07 -22.37 26.69
N GLU A 40 5.35 -23.60 26.29
CA GLU A 40 6.27 -23.90 25.19
C GLU A 40 5.76 -23.29 23.87
N ARG A 41 4.44 -23.32 23.64
CA ARG A 41 3.82 -22.68 22.48
C ARG A 41 3.98 -21.15 22.49
N ALA A 42 3.80 -20.51 23.65
CA ALA A 42 4.02 -19.07 23.82
C ALA A 42 5.49 -18.69 23.58
N GLU A 43 6.44 -19.47 24.10
CA GLU A 43 7.87 -19.29 23.86
C GLU A 43 8.22 -19.41 22.37
N ASN A 44 7.69 -20.44 21.69
CA ASN A 44 7.88 -20.62 20.25
C ASN A 44 7.31 -19.45 19.42
N ILE A 45 6.12 -18.95 19.76
CA ILE A 45 5.52 -17.80 19.08
C ILE A 45 6.34 -16.52 19.36
N SER A 46 6.76 -16.30 20.61
CA SER A 46 7.58 -15.15 20.99
C SER A 46 8.94 -15.15 20.31
N SER A 47 9.50 -16.32 20.03
CA SER A 47 10.74 -16.46 19.26
C SER A 47 10.55 -16.23 17.75
N SER A 48 9.31 -16.35 17.25
CA SER A 48 8.96 -16.19 15.83
C SER A 48 8.47 -14.78 15.48
N ILE A 49 7.86 -14.08 16.45
CA ILE A 49 7.41 -12.68 16.35
C ILE A 49 8.23 -11.90 17.38
N THR A 50 9.45 -11.51 17.02
CA THR A 50 10.32 -10.79 17.94
C THR A 50 10.32 -9.30 17.63
N PRO A 51 10.43 -8.42 18.66
CA PRO A 51 10.78 -7.01 18.49
C PRO A 51 12.08 -6.80 17.66
N GLN A 52 12.89 -7.85 17.57
CA GLN A 52 14.12 -7.89 16.79
C GLN A 52 13.82 -7.90 15.29
N PHE A 53 12.77 -8.59 14.84
CA PHE A 53 12.36 -8.60 13.43
C PHE A 53 11.91 -7.22 12.95
N GLU A 54 11.10 -6.53 13.75
CA GLU A 54 10.63 -5.18 13.45
C GLU A 54 11.79 -4.19 13.36
N ALA A 55 12.71 -4.23 14.32
CA ALA A 55 13.92 -3.41 14.29
C ALA A 55 14.81 -3.71 13.08
N LEU A 56 14.96 -4.99 12.68
CA LEU A 56 15.70 -5.36 11.48
C LEU A 56 15.01 -4.91 10.20
N SER A 57 13.68 -4.92 10.15
CA SER A 57 12.90 -4.41 9.02
C SER A 57 13.09 -2.90 8.86
N ALA A 58 12.87 -2.13 9.94
CA ALA A 58 13.08 -0.68 9.95
C ALA A 58 14.53 -0.28 9.59
N TYR A 59 15.51 -1.09 10.01
CA TYR A 59 16.92 -0.90 9.62
C TYR A 59 17.15 -1.04 8.11
N ILE A 60 16.50 -2.01 7.45
CA ILE A 60 16.65 -2.26 6.02
C ILE A 60 16.03 -1.15 5.17
N ASP A 61 15.01 -0.48 5.69
CA ASP A 61 14.32 0.62 5.04
C ASP A 61 14.82 2.01 5.48
N ASN A 62 15.84 2.05 6.35
CA ASN A 62 16.48 3.25 6.89
C ASN A 62 15.53 4.17 7.67
N GLU A 63 14.59 3.57 8.41
CA GLU A 63 13.61 4.30 9.22
C GLU A 63 14.10 4.57 10.64
N LEU A 64 15.17 3.89 11.08
CA LEU A 64 15.73 4.04 12.42
C LEU A 64 16.54 5.33 12.60
N ASP A 65 16.47 5.92 13.80
CA ASP A 65 17.35 7.00 14.19
C ASP A 65 18.80 6.53 14.42
N ASP A 66 19.75 7.46 14.48
CA ASP A 66 21.18 7.14 14.62
C ASP A 66 21.53 6.31 15.87
N LYS A 67 20.83 6.56 16.98
CA LYS A 67 21.08 5.90 18.27
C LYS A 67 20.55 4.47 18.26
N GLU A 68 19.36 4.26 17.71
CA GLU A 68 18.76 2.95 17.51
C GLU A 68 19.55 2.12 16.51
N ASN A 69 20.01 2.73 15.42
CA ASN A 69 20.85 2.12 14.40
C ASN A 69 22.17 1.59 15.00
N LEU A 70 22.85 2.39 15.83
CA LEU A 70 24.07 1.97 16.55
C LEU A 70 23.81 0.79 17.50
N LYS A 71 22.72 0.86 18.29
CA LYS A 71 22.35 -0.20 19.24
C LYS A 71 22.05 -1.51 18.51
N LEU A 72 21.31 -1.45 17.41
CA LEU A 72 20.95 -2.61 16.61
C LEU A 72 22.17 -3.20 15.91
N LYS A 73 23.05 -2.38 15.30
CA LYS A 73 24.32 -2.84 14.70
C LYS A 73 25.17 -3.59 15.72
N LYS A 74 25.33 -3.06 16.92
CA LYS A 74 26.05 -3.74 18.01
C LYS A 74 25.45 -5.12 18.27
N ASN A 75 24.12 -5.19 18.37
CA ASN A 75 23.42 -6.44 18.65
C ASN A 75 23.54 -7.45 17.49
N ILE A 76 23.45 -7.02 16.22
CA ILE A 76 23.66 -7.87 15.02
C ILE A 76 25.08 -8.46 15.00
N ILE A 77 26.08 -7.67 15.39
CA ILE A 77 27.47 -8.13 15.43
C ILE A 77 27.62 -9.21 16.51
N SER A 78 27.05 -8.99 17.71
CA SER A 78 27.16 -9.91 18.84
C SER A 78 26.27 -11.15 18.75
N ASN A 79 25.18 -11.10 17.97
CA ASN A 79 24.18 -12.17 17.90
C ASN A 79 24.12 -12.82 16.49
N PRO A 80 24.67 -14.05 16.32
CA PRO A 80 24.63 -14.76 15.04
C PRO A 80 23.22 -15.06 14.52
N ALA A 81 22.23 -15.24 15.40
CA ALA A 81 20.85 -15.51 14.99
C ALA A 81 20.24 -14.29 14.27
N MET A 82 20.44 -13.08 14.82
CA MET A 82 19.99 -11.85 14.17
C MET A 82 20.70 -11.59 12.84
N ARG A 83 21.98 -11.95 12.73
CA ARG A 83 22.69 -11.86 11.44
C ARG A 83 22.04 -12.72 10.37
N LYS A 84 21.67 -13.95 10.73
CA LYS A 84 20.98 -14.87 9.83
C LYS A 84 19.58 -14.35 9.45
N GLU A 85 18.86 -13.72 10.37
CA GLU A 85 17.58 -13.07 10.07
C GLU A 85 17.74 -11.88 9.12
N LEU A 86 18.73 -11.02 9.36
CA LEU A 86 19.04 -9.89 8.49
C LEU A 86 19.34 -10.35 7.06
N GLU A 87 20.11 -11.44 6.89
CA GLU A 87 20.39 -12.04 5.58
C GLU A 87 19.12 -12.52 4.87
N LYS A 88 18.19 -13.16 5.59
CA LYS A 88 16.89 -13.58 5.04
C LYS A 88 16.08 -12.39 4.56
N LEU A 89 16.03 -11.30 5.34
CA LEU A 89 15.30 -10.09 4.98
C LEU A 89 15.89 -9.42 3.73
N TYR A 90 17.23 -9.35 3.60
CA TYR A 90 17.87 -8.86 2.37
C TYR A 90 17.56 -9.75 1.16
N ALA A 91 17.55 -11.07 1.35
CA ALA A 91 17.16 -12.01 0.29
C ALA A 91 15.71 -11.77 -0.15
N LEU A 92 14.78 -11.57 0.79
CA LEU A 92 13.39 -11.22 0.51
C LEU A 92 13.29 -9.89 -0.27
N LYS A 93 13.95 -8.83 0.19
CA LYS A 93 14.00 -7.52 -0.50
C LYS A 93 14.49 -7.65 -1.94
N LYS A 94 15.50 -8.48 -2.18
CA LYS A 94 16.00 -8.78 -3.52
C LYS A 94 14.98 -9.50 -4.38
N VAL A 95 14.30 -10.53 -3.86
CA VAL A 95 13.27 -11.28 -4.57
C VAL A 95 12.08 -10.37 -4.94
N LEU A 96 11.63 -9.53 -4.02
CA LEU A 96 10.57 -8.54 -4.26
C LEU A 96 10.99 -7.58 -5.39
N LYS A 97 12.15 -6.94 -5.26
CA LYS A 97 12.67 -6.02 -6.27
C LYS A 97 12.78 -6.67 -7.65
N ASN A 98 13.26 -7.91 -7.71
CA ASN A 98 13.37 -8.64 -8.97
C ASN A 98 12.00 -8.97 -9.57
N SER A 99 11.01 -9.31 -8.74
CA SER A 99 9.64 -9.59 -9.18
C SER A 99 8.97 -8.35 -9.78
N PHE A 100 9.14 -7.20 -9.13
CA PHE A 100 8.68 -5.91 -9.65
C PHE A 100 9.39 -5.55 -10.96
N LYS A 101 10.72 -5.63 -11.01
CA LYS A 101 11.48 -5.34 -12.23
C LYS A 101 11.13 -6.27 -13.38
N ARG A 102 10.84 -7.55 -13.09
CA ARG A 102 10.35 -8.50 -14.09
C ARG A 102 9.00 -8.05 -14.64
N LYS A 103 8.07 -7.64 -13.78
CA LYS A 103 6.76 -7.12 -14.19
C LYS A 103 6.86 -5.83 -14.98
N GLU A 104 7.74 -4.91 -14.57
CA GLU A 104 8.05 -3.69 -15.31
C GLU A 104 8.54 -4.01 -16.73
N ASN A 105 9.45 -4.99 -16.89
CA ASN A 105 9.94 -5.40 -18.21
C ASN A 105 8.90 -6.17 -19.05
N GLU A 106 7.95 -6.87 -18.42
CA GLU A 106 6.82 -7.52 -19.10
C GLU A 106 5.81 -6.50 -19.63
N ILE A 107 5.66 -5.36 -18.94
CA ILE A 107 4.88 -4.21 -19.40
C ILE A 107 5.67 -3.48 -20.49
N LYS A 108 5.61 -4.02 -21.71
CA LYS A 108 6.22 -3.40 -22.90
C LYS A 108 5.47 -2.17 -23.38
N GLU A 109 4.18 -2.06 -23.03
CA GLU A 109 3.34 -0.97 -23.47
C GLU A 109 3.31 0.16 -22.44
N ASP A 110 3.66 1.35 -22.91
CA ASP A 110 3.55 2.58 -22.14
C ASP A 110 2.07 2.97 -22.06
N TYR A 111 1.35 2.40 -21.11
CA TYR A 111 -0.06 2.72 -20.86
C TYR A 111 -0.25 4.21 -20.56
N THR A 112 0.80 4.93 -20.14
CA THR A 112 0.80 6.39 -20.02
C THR A 112 0.43 7.05 -21.34
N LYS A 113 1.04 6.63 -22.46
CA LYS A 113 0.73 7.16 -23.80
C LYS A 113 -0.67 6.79 -24.27
N LEU A 114 -1.17 5.61 -23.89
CA LEU A 114 -2.53 5.20 -24.22
C LEU A 114 -3.55 6.03 -23.45
N ILE A 115 -3.31 6.28 -22.16
CA ILE A 115 -4.15 7.15 -21.32
C ILE A 115 -4.11 8.60 -21.82
N PHE A 116 -2.91 9.14 -22.12
CA PHE A 116 -2.79 10.49 -22.67
C PHE A 116 -3.49 10.64 -24.01
N ARG A 117 -3.41 9.63 -24.90
CA ARG A 117 -4.15 9.64 -26.16
C ARG A 117 -5.65 9.66 -25.93
N GLU A 118 -6.17 8.86 -25.01
CA GLU A 118 -7.59 8.86 -24.68
C GLU A 118 -8.03 10.21 -24.10
N LEU A 119 -7.21 10.84 -23.24
CA LEU A 119 -7.48 12.16 -22.68
C LEU A 119 -7.44 13.28 -23.74
N ASP A 120 -6.46 13.27 -24.64
CA ASP A 120 -6.37 14.22 -25.76
C ASP A 120 -7.57 14.08 -26.70
N LEU A 121 -8.02 12.85 -26.98
CA LEU A 121 -9.21 12.61 -27.79
C LEU A 121 -10.47 13.14 -27.10
N ILE A 122 -10.58 13.00 -25.77
CA ILE A 122 -11.67 13.60 -25.00
C ILE A 122 -11.59 15.13 -25.10
N GLU A 123 -10.41 15.73 -24.94
CA GLU A 123 -10.25 17.18 -25.06
C GLU A 123 -10.51 17.69 -26.48
N GLU A 124 -10.18 16.92 -27.53
CA GLU A 124 -10.46 17.29 -28.92
C GLU A 124 -11.95 17.11 -29.28
N VAL A 125 -12.62 16.08 -28.74
CA VAL A 125 -14.05 15.83 -28.94
C VAL A 125 -14.91 16.86 -28.21
N TYR A 126 -14.56 17.21 -26.96
CA TYR A 126 -15.30 18.17 -26.15
C TYR A 126 -14.83 19.62 -26.30
N GLY A 127 -13.58 19.85 -26.74
CA GLY A 127 -12.99 21.16 -26.99
C GLY A 127 -13.25 21.70 -28.40
N ARG A 128 -13.80 20.89 -29.32
CA ARG A 128 -14.29 21.38 -30.60
C ARG A 128 -15.55 22.21 -30.38
N ASN A 129 -15.36 23.52 -30.19
CA ASN A 129 -16.45 24.47 -30.07
C ASN A 129 -17.28 24.49 -31.35
N TYR A 130 -18.46 23.87 -31.33
CA TYR A 130 -19.46 23.95 -32.43
C TYR A 130 -20.10 25.34 -32.53
N PHE A 131 -19.90 26.18 -31.51
CA PHE A 131 -20.43 27.55 -31.43
C PHE A 131 -20.11 28.43 -32.65
N PRO A 132 -18.85 28.58 -33.12
CA PRO A 132 -18.55 29.35 -34.34
C PRO A 132 -19.25 28.83 -35.60
N GLN A 133 -19.40 27.51 -35.76
CA GLN A 133 -20.06 26.91 -36.93
C GLN A 133 -21.57 27.21 -36.91
N VAL A 134 -22.19 27.09 -35.74
CA VAL A 134 -23.60 27.44 -35.54
C VAL A 134 -23.82 28.94 -35.69
N ALA A 135 -22.95 29.78 -35.11
CA ALA A 135 -23.02 31.24 -35.20
C ALA A 135 -22.88 31.73 -36.65
N ALA A 136 -22.04 31.10 -37.47
CA ALA A 136 -21.91 31.41 -38.89
C ALA A 136 -23.20 31.13 -39.67
N ILE A 137 -23.87 30.00 -39.40
CA ILE A 137 -25.15 29.65 -40.02
C ILE A 137 -26.24 30.65 -39.62
N PHE A 138 -26.34 30.98 -38.32
CA PHE A 138 -27.30 31.98 -37.85
C PHE A 138 -27.02 33.35 -38.46
N SER A 139 -25.76 33.77 -38.54
CA SER A 139 -25.36 35.04 -39.16
C SER A 139 -25.78 35.11 -40.63
N ALA A 140 -25.58 34.03 -41.40
CA ALA A 140 -26.02 33.95 -42.80
C ALA A 140 -27.54 34.06 -42.96
N ILE A 141 -28.32 33.44 -42.07
CA ILE A 141 -29.78 33.53 -42.07
C ILE A 141 -30.24 34.97 -41.78
N PHE A 142 -29.65 35.63 -40.77
CA PHE A 142 -29.98 37.03 -40.45
C PHE A 142 -29.63 38.00 -41.60
N LEU A 143 -28.49 37.79 -42.26
CA LEU A 143 -28.10 38.57 -43.43
C LEU A 143 -29.09 38.41 -44.58
N GLY A 144 -29.53 37.17 -44.85
CA GLY A 144 -30.55 36.89 -45.87
C GLY A 144 -31.89 37.55 -45.55
N LEU A 145 -32.33 37.49 -44.29
CA LEU A 145 -33.55 38.16 -43.84
C LEU A 145 -33.44 39.68 -43.94
N PHE A 146 -32.29 40.26 -43.57
CA PHE A 146 -32.03 41.69 -43.69
C PHE A 146 -32.14 42.16 -45.14
N PHE A 147 -31.48 41.47 -46.08
CA PHE A 147 -31.60 41.78 -47.50
C PHE A 147 -33.04 41.63 -48.02
N ALA A 148 -33.78 40.62 -47.57
CA ALA A 148 -35.19 40.47 -47.94
C ALA A 148 -36.03 41.66 -47.45
N THR A 149 -35.78 42.18 -46.24
CA THR A 149 -36.49 43.37 -45.75
C THR A 149 -36.16 44.64 -46.55
N PHE A 150 -34.92 44.82 -47.00
CA PHE A 150 -34.54 45.93 -47.88
C PHE A 150 -35.27 45.87 -49.23
N ILE A 151 -35.36 44.68 -49.82
CA ILE A 151 -36.05 44.47 -51.10
C ILE A 151 -37.55 44.75 -50.96
N ILE A 152 -38.17 44.36 -49.84
CA ILE A 152 -39.61 44.51 -49.62
C ILE A 152 -40.00 45.96 -49.27
N PHE A 153 -39.21 46.64 -48.43
CA PHE A 153 -39.51 48.00 -47.98
C PHE A 153 -38.95 49.10 -48.89
N GLY A 154 -38.16 48.76 -49.91
CA GLY A 154 -37.81 49.64 -51.03
C GLY A 154 -37.15 50.95 -50.60
N ILE A 155 -36.03 50.86 -49.85
CA ILE A 155 -35.04 51.93 -49.73
C ILE A 155 -33.83 51.56 -50.57
#